data_AF-A0A7X6YG45-F1
#
_entry.id   AF-A0A7X6YG45-F1
#
_cell.length_a   1.000
_cell.length_b   1.000
_cell.length_c   1.000
_cell.angle_alpha   90.00
_cell.angle_beta   90.00
_cell.angle_gamma   90.00
#
_symmetry.space_group_name_H-M   'P 1'
#
loop_
_entity.id
_entity.type
_entity.pdbx_description
1 polymer ?
#
loop_
_entity_poly.entity_id
_entity_poly.type
_entity_poly.pdbx_seq_one_letter_code
_entity_poly.pdbx_strand_id
1 'polypeptide(L)' 'MKRLKIGFMSISKASWLTPKIQKLADAARASLDVLDADVVFHGVTSTEPEAIARATDFVEQGVDVVVLHF' A
#
# COMPACT_ATOMS: atom_id res chain seq x y z
N MET A 1 -18.16 16.29 -2.20
CA MET A 1 -17.54 15.47 -1.13
C MET A 1 -16.05 15.37 -1.43
N LYS A 2 -15.16 15.43 -0.43
CA LYS A 2 -13.72 15.23 -0.64
C LYS A 2 -13.51 13.78 -1.12
N ARG A 3 -12.72 13.58 -2.19
CA ARG A 3 -12.36 12.24 -2.66
C ARG A 3 -11.55 11.53 -1.57
N LEU A 4 -11.91 10.29 -1.26
CA LEU A 4 -11.24 9.52 -0.21
C LEU A 4 -9.79 9.23 -0.64
N LYS A 5 -8.81 9.45 0.24
CA LYS A 5 -7.41 9.11 -0.01
C LYS A 5 -7.04 7.85 0.77
N ILE A 6 -6.68 6.78 0.06
CA ILE A 6 -6.39 5.46 0.62
C ILE A 6 -4.89 5.20 0.53
N GLY A 7 -4.24 4.87 1.65
CA GLY A 7 -2.90 4.32 1.67
C GLY A 7 -2.98 2.80 1.52
N PHE A 8 -2.42 2.23 0.45
CA PHE A 8 -2.34 0.79 0.28
C PHE A 8 -0.95 0.30 0.65
N MET A 9 -0.88 -0.61 1.63
CA MET A 9 0.38 -1.21 2.08
C MET A 9 0.30 -2.72 1.96
N SER A 10 0.92 -3.27 0.92
CA SER A 10 1.16 -4.71 0.82
C SER A 10 2.42 -5.06 1.60
N ILE A 11 2.36 -6.04 2.48
CA ILE A 11 3.43 -6.42 3.40
C ILE A 11 3.90 -7.83 3.07
N SER A 12 5.20 -8.05 3.04
CA SER A 12 5.79 -9.38 2.98
C SER A 12 7.09 -9.41 3.79
N LYS A 13 7.62 -10.59 4.11
CA LYS A 13 9.00 -10.66 4.61
C LYS A 13 9.96 -10.48 3.44
N ALA A 14 11.06 -9.75 3.64
CA ALA A 14 12.10 -9.61 2.61
C ALA A 14 12.59 -10.97 2.07
N SER A 15 12.73 -11.98 2.93
CA SER A 15 13.12 -13.34 2.55
C SER A 15 12.07 -14.12 1.76
N TRP A 16 10.83 -13.63 1.69
CA TRP A 16 9.72 -14.25 0.96
C TRP A 16 9.35 -13.48 -0.31
N LEU A 17 10.05 -12.37 -0.58
CA LEU A 17 9.79 -11.56 -1.75
C LEU A 17 10.18 -12.34 -3.01
N THR A 18 9.16 -12.64 -3.82
CA THR A 18 9.31 -13.31 -5.11
C THR A 18 8.50 -12.55 -6.17
N PRO A 19 8.77 -12.77 -7.47
CA PRO A 19 7.94 -12.20 -8.53
C PRO A 19 6.45 -12.55 -8.39
N LYS A 20 6.13 -13.70 -7.79
CA LYS A 20 4.74 -14.10 -7.50
C LYS A 20 4.10 -13.21 -6.43
N ILE A 21 4.81 -12.92 -5.35
CA ILE A 21 4.33 -12.01 -4.30
C ILE A 21 4.13 -10.60 -4.84
N GLN A 22 5.06 -10.11 -5.66
CA GLN A 22 4.91 -8.80 -6.31
C GLN A 22 3.63 -8.74 -7.16
N LYS A 23 3.39 -9.77 -7.99
CA LYS A 23 2.17 -9.86 -8.81
C LYS A 23 0.88 -9.87 -7.97
N LEU A 24 0.88 -10.53 -6.80
CA LEU A 24 -0.27 -10.53 -5.90
C LEU A 24 -0.51 -9.13 -5.31
N ALA A 25 0.55 -8.43 -4.92
CA ALA A 25 0.46 -7.06 -4.44
C ALA A 25 -0.08 -6.09 -5.52
N ASP A 26 0.41 -6.22 -6.75
CA ASP A 26 -0.04 -5.39 -7.87
C ASP A 26 -1.51 -5.67 -8.22
N ALA A 27 -1.94 -6.94 -8.22
CA ALA A 27 -3.33 -7.31 -8.43
C ALA A 27 -4.25 -6.79 -7.31
N ALA A 28 -3.81 -6.88 -6.05
CA ALA A 28 -4.54 -6.34 -4.92
C ALA A 28 -4.68 -4.82 -5.02
N ARG A 29 -3.61 -4.09 -5.39
CA ARG A 29 -3.68 -2.66 -5.68
C ARG A 29 -4.70 -2.36 -6.78
N ALA A 30 -4.65 -3.10 -7.89
CA ALA A 30 -5.53 -2.85 -9.04
C ALA A 30 -7.00 -3.06 -8.70
N SER A 31 -7.30 -3.95 -7.74
CA SER A 31 -8.68 -4.14 -7.25
C SER A 31 -9.26 -2.90 -6.55
N LEU A 32 -8.41 -1.96 -6.09
CA LEU A 32 -8.85 -0.70 -5.49
C LEU A 32 -9.19 0.37 -6.54
N ASP A 33 -8.79 0.20 -7.80
CA ASP A 33 -9.04 1.19 -8.86
C ASP A 33 -10.53 1.33 -9.22
N VAL A 34 -11.38 0.40 -8.77
CA VAL A 34 -12.84 0.48 -8.92
C VAL A 34 -13.48 1.48 -7.94
N LEU A 35 -12.74 1.91 -6.92
CA LEU A 35 -13.20 2.89 -5.95
C LEU A 35 -12.99 4.30 -6.49
N ASP A 36 -13.93 5.20 -6.21
CA ASP A 36 -13.72 6.62 -6.46
C ASP A 36 -12.83 7.25 -5.37
N ALA A 37 -11.56 6.84 -5.35
CA ALA A 37 -10.58 7.18 -4.33
C ALA A 37 -9.19 7.43 -4.95
N ASP A 38 -8.39 8.26 -4.29
CA ASP A 38 -6.98 8.44 -4.63
C ASP A 38 -6.14 7.41 -3.84
N VAL A 39 -5.50 6.47 -4.53
CA VAL A 39 -4.74 5.39 -3.91
C VAL A 39 -3.24 5.70 -3.94
N VAL A 40 -2.62 5.78 -2.76
CA VAL A 40 -1.16 5.89 -2.57
C VAL A 40 -0.57 4.50 -2.38
N PHE A 41 0.38 4.11 -3.23
CA PHE A 41 1.03 2.80 -3.19
C PHE A 41 2.51 2.88 -3.55
N HIS A 42 3.35 2.19 -2.77
CA HIS A 42 4.82 2.23 -2.87
C HIS A 42 5.46 0.86 -3.15
N GLY A 43 4.69 -0.12 -3.64
CA GLY A 43 5.16 -1.50 -3.80
C GLY A 43 5.07 -2.33 -2.51
N VAL A 44 5.72 -3.49 -2.48
CA VAL A 44 5.71 -4.38 -1.30
C VAL A 44 6.60 -3.81 -0.18
N THR A 45 6.07 -3.68 1.03
CA THR A 45 6.80 -3.34 2.26
C THR A 45 7.44 -4.60 2.80
N SER A 46 8.77 -4.61 2.90
CA SER A 46 9.54 -5.81 3.25
C SER A 46 10.32 -5.71 4.56
N THR A 47 10.48 -4.49 5.07
CA THR A 47 11.28 -4.19 6.27
C THR A 47 10.54 -3.23 7.20
N GLU A 48 10.91 -3.23 8.49
CA GLU A 48 10.36 -2.29 9.47
C GLU A 48 10.68 -0.82 9.13
N PRO A 49 11.91 -0.45 8.72
CA PRO A 49 12.20 0.92 8.30
C PRO A 49 11.33 1.39 7.12
N GLU A 50 11.05 0.51 6.14
CA GLU A 50 10.12 0.83 5.05
C GLU A 50 8.70 1.05 5.57
N ALA A 51 8.23 0.24 6.51
CA ALA A 51 6.89 0.38 7.09
C ALA A 51 6.75 1.73 7.81
N ILE A 52 7.76 2.12 8.59
CA ILE A 52 7.80 3.42 9.29
C ILE A 52 7.79 4.56 8.26
N ALA A 53 8.68 4.52 7.25
CA ALA A 53 8.76 5.56 6.23
C ALA A 53 7.43 5.73 5.47
N ARG A 54 6.76 4.63 5.13
CA ARG A 54 5.45 4.67 4.46
C ARG A 54 4.35 5.21 5.37
N ALA A 55 4.37 4.87 6.65
CA ALA A 55 3.43 5.41 7.63
C ALA A 55 3.59 6.94 7.78
N THR A 56 4.84 7.43 7.84
CA THR A 56 5.13 8.87 7.84
C THR A 56 4.62 9.55 6.57
N ASP A 57 4.91 8.98 5.40
CA ASP A 57 4.43 9.50 4.13
C ASP A 57 2.89 9.53 4.05
N PHE A 58 2.19 8.50 4.53
CA PHE A 58 0.72 8.50 4.57
C PHE A 58 0.16 9.64 5.43
N VAL A 59 0.79 9.96 6.56
CA VAL A 59 0.41 11.09 7.40
C VAL A 59 0.65 12.42 6.67
N GLU A 60 1.83 12.62 6.09
CA GLU A 60 2.18 13.84 5.35
C GLU A 60 1.26 14.06 4.14
N GLN A 61 0.86 12.98 3.49
CA GLN A 61 -0.03 12.98 2.35
C GLN A 61 -1.51 13.16 2.71
N GLY A 62 -1.87 13.14 3.99
CA GLY A 62 -3.26 13.26 4.44
C GLY A 62 -4.12 12.07 4.00
N VAL A 63 -3.57 10.85 4.04
CA VAL A 63 -4.32 9.60 3.83
C VAL A 63 -5.42 9.49 4.89
N ASP A 64 -6.65 9.22 4.46
CA ASP A 64 -7.81 9.12 5.34
C ASP A 64 -7.94 7.70 5.93
N VAL A 65 -7.48 6.66 5.22
CA VAL A 65 -7.54 5.25 5.64
C VAL A 65 -6.40 4.43 5.05
N VAL A 66 -5.91 3.44 5.81
CA VAL A 66 -4.89 2.49 5.34
C VAL A 66 -5.48 1.10 5.14
N VAL A 67 -5.23 0.51 3.98
CA VAL A 67 -5.55 -0.89 3.65
C VAL A 67 -4.27 -1.71 3.71
N LEU A 68 -4.26 -2.75 4.54
CA LEU A 68 -3.15 -3.68 4.68
C LEU A 68 -3.45 -4.98 3.94
N HIS A 69 -2.48 -5.47 3.18
CA HIS A 69 -2.52 -6.76 2.49
C HIS A 69 -1.28 -7.59 2.88
N PHE A 70 -1.47 -8.85 3.26
CA PHE A 70 -0.42 -9.73 3.81
C PHE A 70 -0.31 -11.02 3.01
#